data_AF-A0A1Z9T6L8-F1
#
_entry.id   AF-A0A1Z9T6L8-F1
#
_cell.length_a   1.000
_cell.length_b   1.000
_cell.length_c   1.000
_cell.angle_alpha   90.00
_cell.angle_beta   90.00
_cell.angle_gamma   90.00
#
_symmetry.space_group_name_H-M   'P 1'
#
loop_
_entity.id
_entity.type
_entity.pdbx_description
1 polymer ?
#
loop_
_entity_poly.entity_id
_entity_poly.type
_entity_poly.pdbx_seq_one_letter_code
_entity_poly.pdbx_strand_id
1 'polypeptide(L)'
;MAKATVNVGTTGNDGTGDPIRTAFQSLNANHTELYSLLGNGTTLSVTGDVAISSGSATIQADSVEGSMINDNAISGQAEMTGDVADADELMVSDGGTLKRADFSVVRDAVFNDVSGDATVAAGGAITIANGAVENAMLADNAVDHDELANRFANKVDKTDTGSFAVDCSAGSVFLCTGNIATSTITFNNMKQNQVVDLVLSGTLSSAAITFAGGTGLGTTTFNKVGTTNLSTSATNHISLICVKESDGSSIVNYTVNTYASDSNPD
;
A
#
# COMPACT_ATOMS: atom_id res chain seq x y z
N MET A 1 54.22 43.62 -7.03
CA MET A 1 55.53 43.66 -6.35
C MET A 1 55.25 43.51 -4.85
N ALA A 2 56.27 43.33 -4.00
CA ALA A 2 56.02 43.39 -2.56
C ALA A 2 55.70 44.85 -2.17
N LYS A 3 54.79 45.05 -1.20
CA LYS A 3 54.46 46.36 -0.64
C LYS A 3 55.74 47.11 -0.29
N ALA A 4 55.98 48.25 -0.94
CA ALA A 4 57.07 49.14 -0.57
C ALA A 4 56.63 49.96 0.65
N THR A 5 57.49 50.07 1.67
CA THR A 5 57.20 50.86 2.88
C THR A 5 58.16 52.02 2.95
N VAL A 6 57.64 53.24 3.20
CA VAL A 6 58.48 54.43 3.37
C VAL A 6 59.17 54.36 4.73
N ASN A 7 60.49 54.42 4.76
CA ASN A 7 61.26 54.52 6.00
C ASN A 7 61.25 55.98 6.50
N VAL A 8 60.67 56.21 7.67
CA VAL A 8 60.54 57.55 8.28
C VAL A 8 61.71 57.93 9.21
N GLY A 9 62.72 57.07 9.33
CA GLY A 9 63.81 57.23 10.29
C GLY A 9 63.38 56.92 11.73
N THR A 10 64.29 57.12 12.68
CA THR A 10 64.04 56.87 14.12
C THR A 10 63.66 58.14 14.88
N THR A 11 64.20 59.28 14.47
CA THR A 11 63.90 60.61 15.02
C THR A 11 63.90 61.65 13.90
N GLY A 12 63.30 62.82 14.15
CA GLY A 12 63.20 63.87 13.13
C GLY A 12 64.58 64.31 12.62
N ASN A 13 64.77 64.24 11.30
CA ASN A 13 65.97 64.70 10.59
C ASN A 13 67.27 63.94 10.93
N ASP A 14 67.18 62.67 11.38
CA ASP A 14 68.35 61.85 11.71
C ASP A 14 69.14 61.31 10.50
N GLY A 15 68.67 61.57 9.28
CA GLY A 15 69.31 61.15 8.03
C GLY A 15 69.22 59.65 7.73
N THR A 16 68.51 58.87 8.57
CA THR A 16 68.32 57.41 8.38
C THR A 16 67.04 57.05 7.63
N GLY A 17 66.13 58.01 7.45
CA GLY A 17 64.91 57.87 6.65
C GLY A 17 65.14 57.98 5.14
N ASP A 18 64.13 57.61 4.36
CA ASP A 18 64.17 57.71 2.91
C ASP A 18 64.15 59.18 2.46
N PRO A 19 65.03 59.57 1.50
CA PRO A 19 64.89 60.85 0.82
C PRO A 19 63.51 60.96 0.16
N ILE A 20 62.95 62.17 0.12
CA ILE A 20 61.60 62.44 -0.41
C ILE A 20 61.35 61.84 -1.81
N ARG A 21 62.38 61.83 -2.67
CA ARG A 21 62.33 61.24 -4.01
C ARG A 21 62.08 59.73 -3.95
N THR A 22 62.82 59.02 -3.11
CA THR A 22 62.71 57.58 -2.92
C THR A 22 61.35 57.23 -2.31
N ALA A 23 60.88 58.01 -1.33
CA ALA A 23 59.56 57.84 -0.74
C ALA A 23 58.43 57.97 -1.78
N PHE A 24 58.47 58.99 -2.65
CA PHE A 24 57.47 59.16 -3.71
C PHE A 24 57.53 58.06 -4.78
N GLN A 25 58.71 57.54 -5.10
CA GLN A 25 58.84 56.38 -5.99
C GLN A 25 58.18 55.14 -5.39
N SER A 26 58.40 54.86 -4.10
CA SER A 26 57.74 53.76 -3.38
C SER A 26 56.22 53.90 -3.34
N LEU A 27 55.71 55.10 -3.08
CA LEU A 27 54.27 55.38 -3.10
C LEU A 27 53.67 55.21 -4.50
N ASN A 28 54.34 55.72 -5.54
CA ASN A 28 53.91 55.55 -6.93
C ASN A 28 53.93 54.09 -7.34
N ALA A 29 54.93 53.31 -6.92
CA ALA A 29 55.00 51.87 -7.20
C ALA A 29 53.80 51.13 -6.58
N ASN A 30 53.49 51.40 -5.30
CA ASN A 30 52.34 50.81 -4.61
C ASN A 30 51.00 51.19 -5.27
N HIS A 31 50.80 52.47 -5.62
CA HIS A 31 49.58 52.90 -6.29
C HIS A 31 49.47 52.36 -7.71
N THR A 32 50.58 52.29 -8.45
CA THR A 32 50.61 51.70 -9.80
C THR A 32 50.19 50.24 -9.75
N GLU A 33 50.63 49.50 -8.73
CA GLU A 33 50.20 48.12 -8.50
C GLU A 33 48.70 48.02 -8.19
N LEU A 34 48.20 48.82 -7.24
CA LEU A 34 46.77 48.83 -6.90
C LEU A 34 45.88 49.19 -8.09
N TYR A 35 46.22 50.23 -8.84
CA TYR A 35 45.46 50.65 -10.02
C TYR A 35 45.58 49.70 -11.20
N SER A 36 46.69 48.95 -11.31
CA SER A 36 46.82 47.89 -12.32
C SER A 36 45.96 46.68 -11.98
N LEU A 37 45.78 46.37 -10.69
CA LEU A 37 45.00 45.22 -10.24
C LEU A 37 43.49 45.51 -10.15
N LEU A 38 43.11 46.62 -9.54
CA LEU A 38 41.71 46.98 -9.24
C LEU A 38 41.09 47.93 -10.28
N GLY A 39 41.89 48.42 -11.23
CA GLY A 39 41.51 49.53 -12.11
C GLY A 39 41.47 50.87 -11.36
N ASN A 40 41.12 51.94 -12.06
CA ASN A 40 41.01 53.31 -11.53
C ASN A 40 39.80 53.54 -10.59
N GLY A 41 39.16 52.46 -10.12
CA GLY A 41 37.96 52.49 -9.29
C GLY A 41 36.65 52.78 -10.05
N THR A 42 36.67 53.22 -11.31
CA THR A 42 35.44 53.50 -12.08
C THR A 42 34.71 52.24 -12.53
N THR A 43 35.41 51.10 -12.59
CA THR A 43 34.87 49.77 -12.95
C THR A 43 34.72 48.85 -11.75
N LEU A 44 35.13 49.28 -10.56
CA LEU A 44 35.08 48.47 -9.33
C LEU A 44 33.70 48.61 -8.68
N SER A 45 32.68 48.01 -9.30
CA SER A 45 31.28 48.05 -8.85
C SER A 45 30.98 47.03 -7.74
N VAL A 46 31.81 47.02 -6.68
CA VAL A 46 31.59 46.19 -5.47
C VAL A 46 30.84 47.00 -4.41
N THR A 47 29.69 47.56 -4.81
CA THR A 47 28.83 48.34 -3.92
C THR A 47 27.56 47.57 -3.62
N GLY A 48 27.10 47.62 -2.37
CA GLY A 48 25.92 46.86 -1.96
C GLY A 48 26.30 45.39 -1.79
N ASP A 49 25.93 44.53 -2.73
CA ASP A 49 25.77 43.09 -2.49
C ASP A 49 27.08 42.30 -2.29
N VAL A 50 28.22 42.83 -2.74
CA VAL A 50 29.52 42.17 -2.63
C VAL A 50 30.39 42.85 -1.57
N ALA A 51 30.79 42.09 -0.55
CA ALA A 51 31.75 42.53 0.47
C ALA A 51 33.15 41.96 0.17
N ILE A 52 34.18 42.83 0.23
CA ILE A 52 35.59 42.42 0.13
C ILE A 52 36.26 42.65 1.48
N SER A 53 36.70 41.57 2.14
CA SER A 53 37.43 41.63 3.40
C SER A 53 38.69 40.78 3.32
N SER A 54 39.85 41.36 3.66
CA SER A 54 41.15 40.66 3.68
C SER A 54 41.48 39.87 2.41
N GLY A 55 41.01 40.33 1.24
CA GLY A 55 41.26 39.68 -0.06
C GLY A 55 40.27 38.57 -0.45
N SER A 56 39.24 38.30 0.36
CA SER A 56 38.12 37.41 -0.02
C SER A 56 36.90 38.25 -0.43
N ALA A 57 36.23 37.85 -1.51
CA ALA A 57 34.96 38.42 -1.94
C ALA A 57 33.81 37.47 -1.58
N THR A 58 32.81 37.96 -0.86
CA THR A 58 31.60 37.22 -0.49
C THR A 58 30.36 38.01 -0.90
N ILE A 59 29.28 37.31 -1.22
CA ILE A 59 27.97 37.95 -1.32
C ILE A 59 27.44 38.15 0.10
N GLN A 60 26.92 39.34 0.39
CA GLN A 60 26.34 39.64 1.68
C GLN A 60 25.06 38.81 1.93
N ALA A 61 24.69 38.65 3.19
CA ALA A 61 23.43 37.98 3.54
C ALA A 61 22.25 38.69 2.89
N ASP A 62 21.23 37.93 2.50
CA ASP A 62 19.99 38.41 1.87
C ASP A 62 20.19 39.23 0.58
N SER A 63 21.40 39.24 0.02
CA SER A 63 21.74 40.09 -1.13
C SER A 63 21.52 39.40 -2.47
N VAL A 64 21.13 38.12 -2.50
CA VAL A 64 20.71 37.44 -3.73
C VAL A 64 19.19 37.45 -3.81
N GLU A 65 18.65 38.21 -4.76
CA GLU A 65 17.23 38.24 -5.06
C GLU A 65 16.90 37.46 -6.34
N GLY A 66 15.61 37.19 -6.57
CA GLY A 66 15.16 36.43 -7.74
C GLY A 66 15.63 37.02 -9.07
N SER A 67 15.69 38.35 -9.19
CA SER A 67 16.18 39.03 -10.41
C SER A 67 17.68 38.88 -10.66
N MET A 68 18.44 38.38 -9.67
CA MET A 68 19.87 38.09 -9.81
C MET A 68 20.12 36.65 -10.28
N ILE A 69 19.11 35.78 -10.20
CA ILE A 69 19.15 34.44 -10.76
C ILE A 69 18.67 34.54 -12.21
N ASN A 70 19.42 33.94 -13.14
CA ASN A 70 19.02 33.93 -14.55
C ASN A 70 17.73 33.11 -14.73
N ASP A 71 16.81 33.58 -15.57
CA ASP A 71 15.59 32.87 -15.95
C ASP A 71 15.87 31.43 -16.41
N ASN A 72 17.01 31.20 -17.05
CA ASN A 72 17.42 29.88 -17.53
C ASN A 72 18.26 29.06 -16.54
N ALA A 73 18.39 29.48 -15.28
CA ALA A 73 19.21 28.79 -14.29
C ALA A 73 18.82 27.31 -14.14
N ILE A 74 17.52 27.00 -14.28
CA ILE A 74 16.99 25.63 -14.29
C ILE A 74 16.81 25.12 -15.73
N SER A 75 16.07 25.83 -16.58
CA SER A 75 15.74 25.34 -17.93
C SER A 75 16.92 25.25 -18.89
N GLY A 76 18.08 25.82 -18.53
CA GLY A 76 19.33 25.69 -19.26
C GLY A 76 20.18 24.49 -18.82
N GLN A 77 19.76 23.73 -17.81
CA GLN A 77 20.46 22.53 -17.37
C GLN A 77 20.11 21.31 -18.23
N ALA A 78 20.91 20.25 -18.12
CA ALA A 78 20.59 18.98 -18.74
C ALA A 78 19.35 18.36 -18.06
N GLU A 79 18.47 17.79 -18.87
CA GLU A 79 17.30 17.04 -18.38
C GLU A 79 17.73 15.88 -17.49
N MET A 80 16.99 15.68 -16.41
CA MET A 80 17.16 14.51 -15.55
C MET A 80 16.61 13.28 -16.28
N THR A 81 17.42 12.25 -16.44
CA THR A 81 17.08 11.05 -17.22
C THR A 81 16.84 9.80 -16.38
N GLY A 82 17.12 9.87 -15.06
CA GLY A 82 16.81 8.84 -14.07
C GLY A 82 15.77 9.31 -13.06
N ASP A 83 15.44 8.42 -12.13
CA ASP A 83 14.51 8.73 -11.03
C ASP A 83 15.15 9.69 -10.02
N VAL A 84 14.30 10.45 -9.31
CA VAL A 84 14.72 11.18 -8.09
C VAL A 84 14.85 10.18 -6.96
N ALA A 85 16.05 10.07 -6.39
CA ALA A 85 16.28 9.21 -5.24
C ALA A 85 15.70 9.83 -3.96
N ASP A 86 15.33 8.98 -3.00
CA ASP A 86 14.75 9.41 -1.72
C ASP A 86 15.60 10.43 -0.95
N ALA A 87 16.92 10.37 -1.14
CA ALA A 87 17.92 11.22 -0.50
C ALA A 87 18.30 12.45 -1.34
N ASP A 88 17.75 12.60 -2.54
CA ASP A 88 17.99 13.80 -3.35
C ASP A 88 17.38 15.02 -2.66
N GLU A 89 18.12 16.13 -2.65
CA GLU A 89 17.82 17.29 -1.84
C GLU A 89 17.03 18.35 -2.63
N LEU A 90 15.98 18.88 -2.01
CA LEU A 90 15.21 20.01 -2.49
C LEU A 90 15.31 21.16 -1.49
N MET A 91 15.42 22.38 -2.00
CA MET A 91 15.33 23.59 -1.19
C MET A 91 13.88 24.03 -1.08
N VAL A 92 13.42 24.27 0.15
CA VAL A 92 12.06 24.70 0.45
C VAL A 92 12.08 25.92 1.37
N SER A 93 11.13 26.83 1.19
CA SER A 93 10.89 27.90 2.15
C SER A 93 9.85 27.43 3.16
N ASP A 94 10.27 27.19 4.40
CA ASP A 94 9.40 26.84 5.51
C ASP A 94 9.18 28.07 6.38
N GLY A 95 8.01 28.72 6.20
CA GLY A 95 7.66 29.93 6.94
C GLY A 95 8.63 31.10 6.72
N GLY A 96 9.28 31.18 5.55
CA GLY A 96 10.25 32.23 5.22
C GLY A 96 11.71 31.90 5.54
N THR A 97 12.01 30.71 6.08
CA THR A 97 13.39 30.21 6.24
C THR A 97 13.67 29.13 5.21
N LEU A 98 14.80 29.22 4.51
CA LEU A 98 15.22 28.17 3.59
C LEU A 98 15.69 26.93 4.35
N LYS A 99 15.10 25.78 4.03
CA LYS A 99 15.46 24.46 4.57
C LYS A 99 15.74 23.50 3.43
N ARG A 100 16.49 22.45 3.74
CA ARG A 100 16.60 21.27 2.90
C ARG A 100 15.49 20.28 3.25
N ALA A 101 14.88 19.69 2.25
CA ALA A 101 14.05 18.50 2.36
C ALA A 101 14.55 17.44 1.38
N ASP A 102 14.68 16.21 1.84
CA ASP A 102 14.95 15.09 0.93
C ASP A 102 13.68 14.77 0.13
N PHE A 103 13.80 14.22 -1.08
CA PHE A 103 12.63 13.93 -1.92
C PHE A 103 11.63 12.99 -1.24
N SER A 104 12.11 12.09 -0.38
CA SER A 104 11.26 11.25 0.48
C SER A 104 10.26 12.06 1.32
N VAL A 105 10.70 13.19 1.91
CA VAL A 105 9.84 14.07 2.72
C VAL A 105 8.75 14.70 1.86
N VAL A 106 9.08 15.16 0.65
CA VAL A 106 8.12 15.79 -0.27
C VAL A 106 7.12 14.77 -0.80
N ARG A 107 7.61 13.60 -1.23
CA ARG A 107 6.76 12.50 -1.69
C ARG A 107 5.78 12.07 -0.60
N ASP A 108 6.26 11.86 0.62
CA ASP A 108 5.41 11.39 1.72
C ASP A 108 4.38 12.46 2.12
N ALA A 109 4.70 13.76 2.02
CA ALA A 109 3.73 14.83 2.23
C ALA A 109 2.58 14.76 1.20
N VAL A 110 2.89 14.54 -0.08
CA VAL A 110 1.88 14.39 -1.14
C VAL A 110 1.03 13.12 -0.93
N PHE A 111 1.64 12.03 -0.49
CA PHE A 111 0.93 10.78 -0.20
C PHE A 111 0.01 10.87 1.01
N ASN A 112 0.35 11.69 2.00
CA ASN A 112 -0.52 11.96 3.15
C ASN A 112 -1.81 12.70 2.76
N ASP A 113 -1.82 13.41 1.62
CA ASP A 113 -3.05 14.04 1.10
C ASP A 113 -4.05 12.99 0.59
N VAL A 114 -3.59 11.80 0.19
CA VAL A 114 -4.44 10.67 -0.18
C VAL A 114 -4.96 9.98 1.08
N SER A 115 -6.23 10.19 1.40
CA SER A 115 -6.86 9.68 2.63
C SER A 115 -8.34 9.32 2.44
N GLY A 116 -8.94 8.70 3.46
CA GLY A 116 -10.32 8.20 3.45
C GLY A 116 -10.34 6.71 3.12
N ASP A 117 -10.74 6.38 1.89
CA ASP A 117 -10.92 4.99 1.43
C ASP A 117 -9.60 4.28 1.13
N ALA A 118 -8.59 5.04 0.73
CA ALA A 118 -7.24 4.57 0.51
C ALA A 118 -6.25 5.45 1.25
N THR A 119 -5.20 4.84 1.79
CA THR A 119 -4.04 5.54 2.33
C THR A 119 -2.78 4.99 1.67
N VAL A 120 -1.76 5.84 1.53
CA VAL A 120 -0.47 5.44 0.99
C VAL A 120 0.56 5.54 2.11
N ALA A 121 1.17 4.42 2.47
CA ALA A 121 2.21 4.39 3.49
C ALA A 121 3.50 5.04 2.99
N ALA A 122 4.37 5.43 3.92
CA ALA A 122 5.74 5.86 3.59
C ALA A 122 6.42 4.80 2.71
N GLY A 123 7.01 5.23 1.60
CA GLY A 123 7.57 4.34 0.58
C GLY A 123 6.57 3.83 -0.48
N GLY A 124 5.30 4.27 -0.45
CA GLY A 124 4.38 4.16 -1.58
C GLY A 124 3.41 2.98 -1.58
N ALA A 125 3.34 2.17 -0.51
CA ALA A 125 2.40 1.05 -0.46
C ALA A 125 0.96 1.54 -0.20
N ILE A 126 0.02 1.16 -1.07
CA ILE A 126 -1.41 1.51 -0.93
C ILE A 126 -2.11 0.51 0.00
N THR A 127 -2.89 1.01 0.95
CA THR A 127 -3.83 0.23 1.77
C THR A 127 -5.24 0.75 1.54
N ILE A 128 -6.19 -0.16 1.28
CA ILE A 128 -7.63 0.16 1.23
C ILE A 128 -8.22 -0.04 2.62
N ALA A 129 -8.97 0.95 3.12
CA ALA A 129 -9.55 0.90 4.45
C ALA A 129 -10.65 -0.17 4.56
N ASN A 130 -10.86 -0.69 5.78
CA ASN A 130 -11.93 -1.65 6.01
C ASN A 130 -13.29 -1.02 5.72
N GLY A 131 -14.11 -1.71 4.92
CA GLY A 131 -15.43 -1.21 4.50
C GLY A 131 -15.39 -0.10 3.45
N ALA A 132 -14.20 0.30 2.97
CA ALA A 132 -14.09 1.29 1.89
C ALA A 132 -14.55 0.73 0.53
N VAL A 133 -14.57 -0.60 0.37
CA VAL A 133 -15.15 -1.23 -0.82
C VAL A 133 -16.65 -1.38 -0.60
N GLU A 134 -17.42 -0.52 -1.24
CA GLU A 134 -18.88 -0.57 -1.27
C GLU A 134 -19.39 -1.47 -2.40
N ASN A 135 -20.64 -1.92 -2.28
CA ASN A 135 -21.28 -2.73 -3.34
C ASN A 135 -21.28 -2.04 -4.71
N ALA A 136 -21.39 -0.71 -4.76
CA ALA A 136 -21.37 0.04 -6.02
C ALA A 136 -19.98 0.04 -6.70
N MET A 137 -18.91 -0.26 -5.96
CA MET A 137 -17.55 -0.40 -6.47
C MET A 137 -17.28 -1.79 -7.02
N LEU A 138 -18.06 -2.79 -6.61
CA LEU A 138 -18.05 -4.11 -7.22
C LEU A 138 -18.89 -4.05 -8.50
N ALA A 139 -18.24 -4.29 -9.64
CA ALA A 139 -18.97 -4.43 -10.90
C ALA A 139 -19.98 -5.59 -10.81
N ASP A 140 -20.98 -5.58 -11.68
CA ASP A 140 -21.89 -6.71 -11.78
C ASP A 140 -21.10 -7.99 -12.09
N ASN A 141 -21.37 -9.06 -11.35
CA ASN A 141 -20.62 -10.33 -11.39
C ASN A 141 -19.12 -10.20 -11.09
N ALA A 142 -18.67 -9.17 -10.36
CA ALA A 142 -17.29 -9.08 -9.90
C ALA A 142 -16.93 -10.13 -8.82
N VAL A 143 -17.93 -10.71 -8.18
CA VAL A 143 -17.81 -11.89 -7.32
C VAL A 143 -18.54 -13.01 -8.04
N ASP A 144 -17.79 -13.91 -8.67
CA ASP A 144 -18.31 -15.07 -9.35
C ASP A 144 -18.32 -16.30 -8.42
N HIS A 145 -18.66 -17.44 -9.01
CA HIS A 145 -18.82 -18.69 -8.28
C HIS A 145 -17.50 -19.21 -7.67
N ASP A 146 -16.36 -18.88 -8.27
CA ASP A 146 -15.02 -19.28 -7.80
C ASP A 146 -14.60 -18.46 -6.56
N GLU A 147 -15.11 -17.22 -6.39
CA GLU A 147 -14.88 -16.43 -5.18
C GLU A 147 -15.82 -16.79 -4.00
N LEU A 148 -16.93 -17.47 -4.26
CA LEU A 148 -17.83 -17.91 -3.20
C LEU A 148 -17.21 -19.04 -2.37
N ALA A 149 -17.51 -19.06 -1.07
CA ALA A 149 -17.06 -20.15 -0.21
C ALA A 149 -17.58 -21.52 -0.72
N ASN A 150 -16.76 -22.57 -0.57
CA ASN A 150 -17.07 -23.94 -1.04
C ASN A 150 -18.46 -24.44 -0.67
N ARG A 151 -18.99 -24.06 0.50
CA ARG A 151 -20.36 -24.39 0.95
C ARG A 151 -21.49 -23.90 0.05
N PHE A 152 -21.19 -23.00 -0.89
CA PHE A 152 -22.10 -22.50 -1.92
C PHE A 152 -21.65 -22.94 -3.32
N ALA A 153 -20.33 -23.09 -3.52
CA ALA A 153 -19.76 -23.30 -4.84
C ALA A 153 -19.50 -24.76 -5.22
N ASN A 154 -19.28 -25.65 -4.25
CA ASN A 154 -18.67 -26.95 -4.54
C ASN A 154 -19.64 -28.14 -4.39
N LYS A 155 -19.41 -29.16 -5.22
CA LYS A 155 -20.00 -30.50 -5.08
C LYS A 155 -18.94 -31.46 -4.57
N VAL A 156 -19.25 -32.22 -3.54
CA VAL A 156 -18.36 -33.21 -2.94
C VAL A 156 -18.83 -34.62 -3.31
N ASP A 157 -17.98 -35.37 -4.00
CA ASP A 157 -18.23 -36.78 -4.29
C ASP A 157 -17.80 -37.66 -3.09
N LYS A 158 -18.63 -38.63 -2.73
CA LYS A 158 -18.44 -39.56 -1.62
C LYS A 158 -18.66 -40.99 -2.07
N THR A 159 -17.79 -41.89 -1.65
CA THR A 159 -17.85 -43.33 -2.00
C THR A 159 -17.96 -44.23 -0.77
N ASP A 160 -18.31 -43.64 0.38
CA ASP A 160 -18.41 -44.35 1.66
C ASP A 160 -19.44 -45.49 1.59
N THR A 161 -19.19 -46.60 2.29
CA THR A 161 -20.06 -47.80 2.29
C THR A 161 -20.60 -48.17 3.68
N GLY A 162 -20.75 -47.18 4.56
CA GLY A 162 -21.16 -47.35 5.96
C GLY A 162 -21.51 -46.00 6.59
N SER A 163 -21.37 -45.87 7.91
CA SER A 163 -21.53 -44.56 8.56
C SER A 163 -20.45 -43.59 8.10
N PHE A 164 -20.83 -42.37 7.73
CA PHE A 164 -19.91 -41.35 7.24
C PHE A 164 -20.31 -39.96 7.69
N ALA A 165 -19.36 -39.02 7.57
CA ALA A 165 -19.60 -37.62 7.84
C ALA A 165 -19.74 -36.81 6.55
N VAL A 166 -20.61 -35.80 6.62
CA VAL A 166 -20.82 -34.76 5.62
C VAL A 166 -20.31 -33.46 6.22
N ASP A 167 -19.18 -32.94 5.73
CA ASP A 167 -18.68 -31.63 6.14
C ASP A 167 -19.28 -30.54 5.26
N CYS A 168 -20.32 -29.87 5.76
CA CYS A 168 -21.09 -28.89 5.02
C CYS A 168 -20.33 -27.57 4.78
N SER A 169 -19.08 -27.46 5.25
CA SER A 169 -18.17 -26.39 4.83
C SER A 169 -17.51 -26.66 3.48
N ALA A 170 -17.47 -27.91 3.04
CA ALA A 170 -16.74 -28.35 1.84
C ALA A 170 -17.57 -28.33 0.55
N GLY A 171 -18.89 -28.19 0.64
CA GLY A 171 -19.80 -28.21 -0.51
C GLY A 171 -21.23 -27.87 -0.15
N SER A 172 -22.01 -27.48 -1.16
CA SER A 172 -23.48 -27.36 -1.11
C SER A 172 -24.16 -28.68 -1.47
N VAL A 173 -23.50 -29.53 -2.27
CA VAL A 173 -24.02 -30.81 -2.73
C VAL A 173 -23.05 -31.94 -2.39
N PHE A 174 -23.56 -33.04 -1.86
CA PHE A 174 -22.80 -34.26 -1.53
C PHE A 174 -23.36 -35.44 -2.31
N LEU A 175 -22.61 -35.93 -3.30
CA LEU A 175 -23.00 -37.06 -4.11
C LEU A 175 -22.39 -38.34 -3.53
N CYS A 176 -23.21 -39.15 -2.86
CA CYS A 176 -22.81 -40.45 -2.35
C CYS A 176 -23.15 -41.55 -3.37
N THR A 177 -22.12 -42.24 -3.86
CA THR A 177 -22.23 -43.35 -4.82
C THR A 177 -21.95 -44.72 -4.20
N GLY A 178 -21.48 -44.76 -2.94
CA GLY A 178 -21.20 -46.00 -2.24
C GLY A 178 -22.47 -46.76 -1.80
N ASN A 179 -22.31 -48.05 -1.47
CA ASN A 179 -23.40 -48.87 -0.95
C ASN A 179 -23.63 -48.57 0.53
N ILE A 180 -24.78 -48.01 0.89
CA ILE A 180 -25.12 -47.67 2.27
C ILE A 180 -26.11 -48.71 2.83
N ALA A 181 -25.76 -49.32 3.96
CA ALA A 181 -26.64 -50.20 4.72
C ALA A 181 -27.27 -49.43 5.90
N THR A 182 -27.68 -50.11 6.97
CA THR A 182 -28.07 -49.42 8.21
C THR A 182 -26.85 -48.67 8.75
N SER A 183 -26.89 -47.34 8.71
CA SER A 183 -25.72 -46.49 8.95
C SER A 183 -26.15 -45.12 9.50
N THR A 184 -25.19 -44.42 10.08
CA THR A 184 -25.36 -43.05 10.56
C THR A 184 -24.65 -42.09 9.62
N ILE A 185 -25.38 -41.10 9.12
CA ILE A 185 -24.80 -39.97 8.39
C ILE A 185 -24.72 -38.79 9.35
N THR A 186 -23.51 -38.34 9.61
CA THR A 186 -23.24 -37.23 10.53
C THR A 186 -23.01 -35.95 9.75
N PHE A 187 -23.85 -34.94 9.97
CA PHE A 187 -23.68 -33.62 9.37
C PHE A 187 -22.81 -32.75 10.29
N ASN A 188 -21.74 -32.19 9.73
CA ASN A 188 -20.84 -31.27 10.41
C ASN A 188 -20.92 -29.89 9.77
N ASN A 189 -20.71 -28.85 10.58
CA ASN A 189 -20.44 -27.47 10.14
C ASN A 189 -21.52 -26.84 9.24
N MET A 190 -22.77 -27.33 9.27
CA MET A 190 -23.88 -26.60 8.65
C MET A 190 -24.04 -25.25 9.36
N LYS A 191 -24.36 -24.21 8.60
CA LYS A 191 -24.65 -22.87 9.16
C LYS A 191 -26.13 -22.54 9.08
N GLN A 192 -26.60 -21.67 9.97
CA GLN A 192 -27.98 -21.21 9.92
C GLN A 192 -28.30 -20.63 8.53
N ASN A 193 -29.47 -20.98 7.99
CA ASN A 193 -29.94 -20.66 6.64
C ASN A 193 -29.16 -21.34 5.51
N GLN A 194 -28.26 -22.27 5.80
CA GLN A 194 -27.61 -23.09 4.78
C GLN A 194 -28.53 -24.25 4.35
N VAL A 195 -28.67 -24.42 3.04
CA VAL A 195 -29.22 -25.62 2.41
C VAL A 195 -28.09 -26.52 1.96
N VAL A 196 -28.23 -27.81 2.20
CA VAL A 196 -27.29 -28.84 1.76
C VAL A 196 -28.08 -29.97 1.12
N ASP A 197 -27.65 -30.37 -0.07
CA ASP A 197 -28.23 -31.52 -0.76
C ASP A 197 -27.32 -32.74 -0.60
N LEU A 198 -27.89 -33.82 -0.08
CA LEU A 198 -27.26 -35.13 -0.01
C LEU A 198 -27.95 -36.05 -1.01
N VAL A 199 -27.20 -36.40 -2.05
CA VAL A 199 -27.67 -37.24 -3.15
C VAL A 199 -27.14 -38.65 -2.95
N LEU A 200 -28.02 -39.58 -2.57
CA LEU A 200 -27.69 -41.00 -2.47
C LEU A 200 -28.02 -41.65 -3.82
N SER A 201 -26.98 -41.75 -4.66
CA SER A 201 -27.05 -42.32 -6.01
C SER A 201 -26.53 -43.76 -6.10
N GLY A 202 -25.83 -44.22 -5.07
CA GLY A 202 -25.38 -45.60 -4.92
C GLY A 202 -26.49 -46.58 -4.56
N THR A 203 -26.11 -47.83 -4.29
CA THR A 203 -27.05 -48.84 -3.77
C THR A 203 -27.43 -48.51 -2.33
N LEU A 204 -28.73 -48.48 -2.02
CA LEU A 204 -29.20 -48.38 -0.64
C LEU A 204 -29.74 -49.73 -0.19
N SER A 205 -28.99 -50.43 0.65
CA SER A 205 -29.37 -51.76 1.16
C SER A 205 -30.37 -51.70 2.33
N SER A 206 -30.57 -50.53 2.93
CA SER A 206 -31.50 -50.32 4.05
C SER A 206 -32.10 -48.92 4.02
N ALA A 207 -33.42 -48.80 4.19
CA ALA A 207 -34.08 -47.50 4.35
C ALA A 207 -33.91 -46.89 5.76
N ALA A 208 -33.23 -47.58 6.67
CA ALA A 208 -33.06 -47.17 8.07
C ALA A 208 -31.72 -46.45 8.30
N ILE A 209 -31.50 -45.34 7.59
CA ILE A 209 -30.37 -44.43 7.88
C ILE A 209 -30.72 -43.51 9.05
N THR A 210 -29.78 -43.32 9.97
CA THR A 210 -29.90 -42.33 11.04
C THR A 210 -29.14 -41.06 10.68
N PHE A 211 -29.74 -39.89 10.93
CA PHE A 211 -29.00 -38.62 10.88
C PHE A 211 -28.52 -38.22 12.26
N ALA A 212 -27.29 -37.73 12.32
CA ALA A 212 -26.67 -37.19 13.51
C ALA A 212 -26.09 -35.81 13.22
N GLY A 213 -26.12 -34.92 14.21
CA GLY A 213 -25.33 -33.70 14.18
C GLY A 213 -23.97 -33.98 14.78
N GLY A 214 -22.91 -33.54 14.12
CA GLY A 214 -21.55 -33.65 14.62
C GLY A 214 -20.96 -32.28 14.93
N THR A 215 -19.70 -32.09 14.55
CA THR A 215 -18.94 -30.87 14.85
C THR A 215 -19.67 -29.63 14.34
N GLY A 216 -19.76 -28.60 15.18
CA GLY A 216 -20.40 -27.32 14.82
C GLY A 216 -21.93 -27.31 14.89
N LEU A 217 -22.59 -28.42 15.27
CA LEU A 217 -24.06 -28.46 15.44
C LEU A 217 -24.52 -28.79 16.86
N GLY A 218 -23.67 -29.42 17.68
CA GLY A 218 -24.03 -29.82 19.04
C GLY A 218 -25.24 -30.76 19.07
N THR A 219 -26.14 -30.59 20.06
CA THR A 219 -27.36 -31.40 20.13
C THR A 219 -28.31 -31.03 19.01
N THR A 220 -28.45 -31.92 18.02
CA THR A 220 -29.18 -31.62 16.79
C THR A 220 -30.52 -32.33 16.72
N THR A 221 -31.57 -31.58 16.48
CA THR A 221 -32.90 -32.10 16.19
C THR A 221 -33.11 -32.15 14.68
N PHE A 222 -33.38 -33.34 14.14
CA PHE A 222 -33.74 -33.53 12.74
C PHE A 222 -35.25 -33.65 12.58
N ASN A 223 -35.88 -32.64 11.99
CA ASN A 223 -37.30 -32.66 11.69
C ASN A 223 -37.52 -33.06 10.24
N LYS A 224 -38.21 -34.18 10.03
CA LYS A 224 -38.63 -34.54 8.70
C LYS A 224 -39.78 -33.65 8.24
N VAL A 225 -39.68 -33.13 7.04
CA VAL A 225 -40.74 -32.40 6.35
C VAL A 225 -41.24 -33.28 5.21
N GLY A 226 -42.55 -33.51 5.17
CA GLY A 226 -43.18 -34.43 4.22
C GLY A 226 -43.20 -35.89 4.70
N THR A 227 -43.75 -36.76 3.86
CA THR A 227 -44.10 -38.15 4.22
C THR A 227 -43.23 -39.20 3.53
N THR A 228 -42.59 -38.86 2.40
CA THR A 228 -41.76 -39.77 1.60
C THR A 228 -40.57 -40.31 2.39
N ASN A 229 -40.36 -41.63 2.39
CA ASN A 229 -39.23 -42.30 3.05
C ASN A 229 -38.10 -42.59 2.06
N LEU A 230 -36.93 -42.96 2.59
CA LEU A 230 -35.85 -43.51 1.77
C LEU A 230 -36.33 -44.77 1.03
N SER A 231 -35.98 -44.86 -0.25
CA SER A 231 -36.24 -46.03 -1.09
C SER A 231 -34.97 -46.84 -1.28
N THR A 232 -35.02 -48.14 -1.00
CA THR A 232 -33.93 -49.07 -1.30
C THR A 232 -33.91 -49.51 -2.77
N SER A 233 -34.97 -49.22 -3.53
CA SER A 233 -35.12 -49.59 -4.94
C SER A 233 -34.91 -48.43 -5.91
N ALA A 234 -34.69 -47.21 -5.41
CA ALA A 234 -34.49 -46.00 -6.22
C ALA A 234 -33.41 -45.11 -5.60
N THR A 235 -32.86 -44.20 -6.40
CA THR A 235 -31.94 -43.17 -5.91
C THR A 235 -32.68 -42.09 -5.12
N ASN A 236 -32.05 -41.57 -4.08
CA ASN A 236 -32.67 -40.66 -3.12
C ASN A 236 -31.98 -39.30 -3.12
N HIS A 237 -32.78 -38.24 -3.09
CA HIS A 237 -32.36 -36.88 -2.86
C HIS A 237 -32.84 -36.44 -1.48
N ILE A 238 -31.92 -35.99 -0.64
CA ILE A 238 -32.23 -35.44 0.67
C ILE A 238 -31.79 -33.99 0.68
N SER A 239 -32.74 -33.06 0.83
CA SER A 239 -32.42 -31.65 1.02
C SER A 239 -32.55 -31.32 2.51
N LEU A 240 -31.52 -30.72 3.08
CA LEU A 240 -31.45 -30.34 4.49
C LEU A 240 -31.29 -28.82 4.59
N ILE A 241 -32.06 -28.19 5.48
CA ILE A 241 -31.90 -26.79 5.84
C ILE A 241 -31.66 -26.65 7.34
N CYS A 242 -30.55 -26.00 7.71
CA CYS A 242 -30.30 -25.65 9.09
C CYS A 242 -31.07 -24.37 9.44
N VAL A 243 -32.20 -24.52 10.13
CA VAL A 243 -33.07 -23.38 10.49
C VAL A 243 -32.56 -22.63 11.71
N LYS A 244 -31.73 -23.29 12.52
CA LYS A 244 -31.10 -22.73 13.71
C LYS A 244 -29.77 -23.44 13.93
N GLU A 245 -28.71 -22.64 14.01
CA GLU A 245 -27.40 -23.04 14.51
C GLU A 245 -27.08 -22.11 15.67
N SER A 246 -26.92 -22.66 16.87
CA SER A 246 -26.55 -21.90 18.07
C SER A 246 -25.64 -22.76 18.93
N ASP A 247 -24.73 -22.12 19.67
CA ASP A 247 -23.79 -22.83 20.54
C ASP A 247 -24.50 -23.83 21.46
N GLY A 248 -24.37 -25.13 21.13
CA GLY A 248 -24.89 -26.26 21.91
C GLY A 248 -26.18 -26.92 21.39
N SER A 249 -26.95 -26.30 20.48
CA SER A 249 -28.11 -26.95 19.87
C SER A 249 -28.46 -26.42 18.49
N SER A 250 -28.79 -27.35 17.58
CA SER A 250 -29.19 -27.06 16.21
C SER A 250 -30.52 -27.71 15.85
N ILE A 251 -31.22 -27.10 14.90
CA ILE A 251 -32.44 -27.66 14.31
C ILE A 251 -32.22 -27.73 12.80
N VAL A 252 -32.38 -28.93 12.25
CA VAL A 252 -32.26 -29.20 10.82
C VAL A 252 -33.58 -29.77 10.35
N ASN A 253 -34.19 -29.12 9.38
CA ASN A 253 -35.33 -29.67 8.68
C ASN A 253 -34.82 -30.40 7.44
N TYR A 254 -35.37 -31.57 7.14
CA TYR A 254 -34.99 -32.30 5.94
C TYR A 254 -36.19 -32.87 5.20
N THR A 255 -36.08 -32.93 3.89
CA THR A 255 -37.03 -33.63 3.00
C THR A 255 -36.32 -34.79 2.33
N VAL A 256 -37.04 -35.87 2.07
CA VAL A 256 -36.54 -37.01 1.30
C VAL A 256 -37.42 -37.16 0.08
N ASN A 257 -36.83 -37.32 -1.09
CA ASN A 257 -37.55 -37.71 -2.31
C ASN A 257 -36.72 -38.70 -3.10
N THR A 258 -37.37 -39.49 -3.94
CA THR A 258 -36.68 -40.28 -4.97
C THR A 258 -36.53 -39.44 -6.23
N TYR A 259 -35.46 -39.67 -6.99
CA TYR A 259 -35.29 -39.06 -8.31
C TYR A 259 -34.88 -40.13 -9.32
N ALA A 260 -35.20 -39.88 -10.59
CA ALA A 260 -34.78 -40.67 -11.73
C ALA A 260 -34.57 -39.73 -12.92
N SER A 261 -33.83 -40.15 -13.93
CA SER A 261 -33.72 -39.39 -15.18
C SER A 261 -35.08 -39.35 -15.88
N ASP A 262 -35.55 -38.16 -16.19
CA ASP A 262 -36.76 -37.95 -16.97
C ASP A 262 -36.38 -37.44 -18.37
N SER A 263 -36.66 -38.24 -19.40
CA SER A 263 -36.39 -37.85 -20.78
C SER A 263 -37.52 -37.01 -21.41
N ASN A 264 -38.67 -36.86 -20.73
CA ASN A 264 -39.83 -36.09 -21.18
C ASN A 264 -40.48 -35.35 -19.98
N PRO A 265 -39.86 -34.26 -19.48
CA PRO A 265 -40.43 -33.50 -18.37
C PRO A 265 -41.78 -32.87 -18.77
N ASP A 266 -42.82 -33.18 -18.00
CA ASP A 266 -44.19 -32.62 -18.14
C ASP A 266 -44.32 -31.19 -17.60
#